data_AF-A0A351MGR2-F1
#
_entry.id   AF-A0A351MGR2-F1
#
_cell.length_a   1.000
_cell.length_b   1.000
_cell.length_c   1.000
_cell.angle_alpha   90.00
_cell.angle_beta   90.00
_cell.angle_gamma   90.00
#
_symmetry.space_group_name_H-M   'P 1'
#
loop_
_entity.id
_entity.type
_entity.pdbx_description
1 polymer ?
#
loop_
_entity_poly.entity_id
_entity_poly.type
_entity_poly.pdbx_seq_one_letter_code
_entity_poly.pdbx_strand_id
1 'polypeptide(L)' 'MIERSGLRDLARYGGVGITLALGVAFFAWMGMLVDRRFSTAPWGLVILGLLGAVLSLYKFIRDVNEFDASGDTPEPGA' A
#
# COMPACT_ATOMS: atom_id res chain seq x y z
N MET A 1 12.11 -20.40 -21.23
CA MET A 1 13.16 -19.69 -20.47
C MET A 1 12.43 -18.55 -19.76
N ILE A 2 11.92 -18.77 -18.54
CA ILE A 2 11.22 -17.70 -17.81
C ILE A 2 12.31 -16.70 -17.40
N GLU A 3 12.26 -15.51 -17.97
CA GLU A 3 13.20 -14.43 -17.70
C GLU A 3 13.21 -14.12 -16.20
N ARG A 4 14.35 -14.40 -15.55
CA ARG A 4 14.54 -14.16 -14.10
C ARG A 4 14.41 -12.68 -13.73
N SER A 5 14.49 -11.78 -14.70
CA SER A 5 14.18 -10.35 -14.60
C SER A 5 12.69 -10.13 -14.33
N GLY A 6 11.81 -10.68 -15.16
CA GLY A 6 10.35 -10.52 -15.00
C GLY A 6 9.81 -11.01 -13.66
N LEU A 7 10.34 -12.13 -13.14
CA LEU A 7 9.98 -12.63 -11.79
C LEU A 7 10.41 -11.69 -10.66
N ARG A 8 11.53 -10.98 -10.82
CA ARG A 8 12.09 -10.08 -9.81
C ARG A 8 11.34 -8.76 -9.78
N ASP A 9 10.98 -8.24 -10.94
CA ASP A 9 10.17 -7.02 -11.05
C ASP A 9 8.75 -7.28 -10.58
N LEU A 10 8.17 -8.44 -10.90
CA LEU A 10 6.87 -8.86 -10.39
C LEU A 10 6.89 -9.03 -8.86
N ALA A 11 7.95 -9.61 -8.30
CA ALA A 11 8.12 -9.71 -6.85
C ALA A 11 8.31 -8.33 -6.18
N ARG A 12 9.03 -7.41 -6.84
CA ARG A 12 9.26 -6.03 -6.36
C ARG A 12 7.99 -5.19 -6.35
N TYR A 13 7.32 -5.04 -7.50
CA TYR A 13 6.06 -4.27 -7.60
C TYR A 13 4.91 -4.96 -6.87
N GLY A 14 4.88 -6.29 -6.85
CA GLY A 14 3.91 -7.07 -6.11
C GLY A 14 3.99 -6.84 -4.60
N GLY A 15 5.20 -6.68 -4.04
CA GLY A 15 5.41 -6.41 -2.61
C GLY A 15 4.75 -5.12 -2.14
N VAL A 16 4.96 -4.01 -2.88
CA VAL A 16 4.38 -2.71 -2.55
C VAL A 16 2.84 -2.72 -2.68
N GLY A 17 2.31 -3.39 -3.71
CA GLY A 17 0.87 -3.57 -3.88
C GLY A 17 0.22 -4.40 -2.77
N ILE A 18 0.90 -5.43 -2.25
CA ILE A 18 0.42 -6.22 -1.11
C ILE A 18 0.35 -5.36 0.16
N THR A 19 1.35 -4.52 0.42
CA THR A 19 1.34 -3.61 1.58
C THR A 19 0.16 -2.63 1.52
N LEU A 20 -0.15 -2.10 0.33
CA LEU A 20 -1.33 -1.27 0.11
C LEU A 20 -2.62 -2.05 0.44
N ALA A 21 -2.79 -3.24 -0.13
CA ALA A 21 -3.97 -4.07 0.08
C ALA A 21 -4.18 -4.45 1.55
N LEU A 22 -3.09 -4.80 2.25
CA LEU A 22 -3.11 -5.11 3.68
C LEU A 22 -3.51 -3.91 4.53
N GLY A 23 -2.99 -2.72 4.21
CA GLY A 23 -3.37 -1.48 4.91
C GLY A 23 -4.86 -1.17 4.77
N VAL A 24 -5.39 -1.22 3.54
CA VAL A 24 -6.82 -0.99 3.28
C VAL A 24 -7.68 -2.02 3.99
N ALA A 25 -7.35 -3.30 3.90
CA ALA A 25 -8.09 -4.37 4.57
C ALA A 25 -8.09 -4.21 6.09
N PHE A 26 -6.95 -3.81 6.69
CA PHE A 26 -6.83 -3.56 8.12
C PHE A 26 -7.74 -2.43 8.60
N PHE A 27 -7.70 -1.28 7.92
CA PHE A 27 -8.52 -0.12 8.28
C PHE A 27 -10.02 -0.37 8.04
N ALA A 28 -10.37 -1.06 6.95
CA ALA A 28 -11.75 -1.47 6.69
C ALA A 28 -12.27 -2.43 7.78
N TRP A 29 -11.44 -3.37 8.23
CA TRP A 29 -11.79 -4.29 9.32
C TRP A 29 -11.96 -3.56 10.65
N MET A 30 -11.06 -2.63 10.99
CA MET A 30 -11.20 -1.78 12.18
C MET A 30 -12.49 -0.95 12.12
N GLY A 31 -12.82 -0.35 10.98
CA GLY A 31 -14.06 0.40 10.78
C GLY A 31 -15.31 -0.44 11.04
N MET A 32 -15.32 -1.68 10.54
CA MET A 32 -16.42 -2.63 10.77
C MET A 32 -16.55 -3.04 12.23
N LEU A 33 -15.44 -3.19 12.96
CA LEU A 33 -15.45 -3.52 14.38
C LEU A 33 -16.00 -2.36 15.22
N VAL A 34 -15.64 -1.13 14.87
CA VAL A 34 -16.14 0.10 15.52
C VAL A 34 -17.64 0.24 15.31
N ASP A 35 -18.15 0.07 14.08
CA ASP A 35 -19.59 0.14 13.80
C ASP A 35 -20.37 -0.93 14.55
N ARG A 36 -19.86 -2.17 14.63
CA ARG A 36 -20.49 -3.24 15.42
C ARG A 36 -20.49 -2.97 16.92
N ARG A 37 -19.48 -2.27 17.46
CA ARG A 37 -19.37 -2.03 18.91
C ARG A 37 -20.28 -0.90 19.38
N PHE A 38 -20.50 0.12 18.55
CA PHE A 38 -21.25 1.33 18.90
C PHE A 38 -22.70 1.36 18.38
N SER A 39 -23.12 0.40 17.54
CA SER A 39 -24.44 0.37 16.87
C SER A 39 -24.78 1.65 16.09
N THR A 40 -23.78 2.50 15.85
CA THR A 40 -23.88 3.64 14.96
C THR A 40 -24.10 3.10 13.54
N ALA A 41 -25.02 3.71 12.79
CA ALA A 41 -25.05 3.57 11.32
C ALA A 41 -23.62 3.77 10.75
N PRO A 42 -23.27 3.28 9.54
CA PRO A 42 -21.93 2.78 9.19
C PRO A 42 -20.83 3.85 9.00
N TRP A 43 -20.77 4.81 9.91
CA TRP A 43 -19.94 5.99 9.92
C TRP A 43 -18.51 5.66 10.32
N GLY A 44 -18.31 4.70 11.22
CA GLY A 44 -16.99 4.19 11.58
C GLY A 44 -16.32 3.52 10.38
N LEU A 45 -17.04 2.66 9.65
CA LEU A 45 -16.53 2.03 8.43
C LEU A 45 -16.28 3.04 7.32
N VAL A 46 -17.16 4.04 7.15
CA VAL A 46 -16.93 5.13 6.17
C VAL A 46 -15.69 5.94 6.52
N ILE A 47 -15.55 6.43 7.77
CA ILE A 47 -14.44 7.30 8.17
C ILE A 47 -13.12 6.52 8.18
N LEU A 48 -13.07 5.36 8.84
CA LEU A 48 -11.85 4.54 8.90
C LEU A 48 -11.50 3.96 7.53
N GLY A 49 -12.49 3.61 6.71
CA GLY A 49 -12.28 3.16 5.33
C GLY A 49 -11.68 4.26 4.45
N LEU A 50 -12.23 5.48 4.50
CA LEU A 50 -11.69 6.62 3.76
C LEU A 50 -10.27 6.97 4.22
N LEU A 51 -10.06 7.02 5.54
CA LEU A 51 -8.77 7.34 6.14
C LEU A 51 -7.74 6.27 5.82
N GLY A 52 -8.11 4.99 5.89
CA GLY A 52 -7.27 3.86 5.50
C GLY A 52 -6.88 3.91 4.02
N ALA A 53 -7.85 4.17 3.13
CA ALA A 53 -7.60 4.30 1.70
C ALA A 53 -6.59 5.43 1.41
N VAL A 54 -6.78 6.61 2.02
CA VAL A 54 -5.88 7.76 1.83
C VAL A 54 -4.48 7.47 2.39
N LEU A 55 -4.38 6.93 3.60
CA LEU A 55 -3.09 6.64 4.23
C LEU A 55 -2.31 5.55 3.49
N SER A 56 -2.98 4.48 3.09
CA SER A 56 -2.36 3.39 2.33
C SER A 56 -1.89 3.88 0.96
N LEU A 57 -2.72 4.67 0.26
CA LEU A 57 -2.36 5.23 -1.03
C LEU A 57 -1.19 6.20 -0.93
N TYR A 58 -1.16 7.06 0.09
CA TYR A 58 -0.04 7.97 0.35
C TYR A 58 1.26 7.20 0.57
N LYS A 59 1.25 6.15 1.41
CA LYS A 59 2.42 5.31 1.64
C LYS A 59 2.86 4.61 0.35
N PHE A 60 1.92 4.08 -0.43
CA PHE A 60 2.22 3.42 -1.70
C PHE A 60 2.92 4.37 -2.69
N ILE A 61 2.39 5.58 -2.90
CA ILE A 61 2.99 6.57 -3.81
C ILE A 61 4.38 6.97 -3.32
N ARG A 62 4.53 7.22 -2.03
CA ARG A 62 5.83 7.56 -1.42
C ARG A 62 6.85 6.45 -1.62
N ASP A 63 6.46 5.21 -1.30
CA ASP A 63 7.36 4.07 -1.37
C ASP A 63 7.78 3.84 -2.83
N VAL A 64 6.86 3.94 -3.81
CA VAL A 64 7.18 3.89 -5.25
C VAL A 64 8.18 4.98 -5.66
N ASN A 65 7.97 6.23 -5.24
CA ASN A 65 8.88 7.34 -5.59
C ASN A 65 10.29 7.19 -4.97
N GLU A 66 10.38 6.66 -3.75
CA GLU A 66 11.65 6.39 -3.07
C GLU A 66 12.43 5.24 -3.75
N PHE A 67 11.70 4.27 -4.33
CA PHE A 67 12.30 3.24 -5.17
C PHE A 67 12.85 3.78 -6.50
N ASP A 68 12.15 4.68 -7.18
CA ASP A 68 12.65 5.30 -8.41
C ASP A 68 13.92 6.13 -8.15
N ALA A 69 13.96 6.88 -7.04
CA ALA A 69 15.10 7.73 -6.69
C ALA A 69 16.36 6.94 -6.25
N SER A 70 16.20 5.70 -5.79
CA SER A 70 17.32 4.82 -5.38
C SER A 70 17.84 3.94 -6.51
N GLY A 71 17.16 3.91 -7.66
CA GLY A 71 17.62 3.26 -8.88
C GLY A 71 18.56 4.12 -9.74
N ASP A 72 18.68 5.42 -9.45
CA ASP A 72 19.37 6.42 -10.28
C ASP A 72 20.64 6.96 -9.60
N THR A 73 21.53 6.08 -9.12
CA THR A 73 22.91 6.49 -8.85
C THR A 73 23.65 6.60 -10.19
N PRO A 74 24.05 7.81 -10.66
CA PRO A 74 25.02 7.90 -11.74
C PRO A 74 26.32 7.32 -11.19
N GLU A 75 26.88 6.29 -11.82
CA GLU A 75 28.19 5.78 -11.44
C GLU A 75 29.20 6.93 -11.45
N PRO A 76 29.85 7.27 -10.32
CA PRO A 76 30.95 8.20 -10.33
C PRO A 76 32.18 7.47 -10.89
N GLY A 77 32.38 7.61 -12.21
CA GLY A 77 33.64 7.27 -12.88
C GLY A 77 33.52 6.28 -14.04
N ALA A 78 33.27 6.82 -15.23
CA ALA A 78 33.74 6.26 -16.50
C ALA A 78 35.03 7.01 -16.91
#